data_AF-A0A1T5EL29-F1
#
_entry.id   AF-A0A1T5EL29-F1
#
_cell.length_a   1.000
_cell.length_b   1.000
_cell.length_c   1.000
_cell.angle_alpha   90.00
_cell.angle_beta   90.00
_cell.angle_gamma   90.00
#
_symmetry.space_group_name_H-M   'P 1'
#
loop_
_entity.id
_entity.type
_entity.pdbx_description
1 polymer ?
#
loop_
_entity_poly.entity_id
_entity_poly.type
_entity_poly.pdbx_seq_one_letter_code
_entity_poly.pdbx_strand_id
1 'polypeptide(L)'
;MDEYIKKLLEQVRFQKAHKAIQDEIKAHIEEQIEANIADGMDRETAEKQAVRDMGDPVEAGISLDAVHRPQMAWGIVLAAAV
;
A
#
# COMPACT_ATOMS: atom_id res chain seq x y z
N MET A 1 5.03 -7.83 -5.95
CA MET A 1 4.48 -7.11 -4.78
C MET A 1 5.52 -6.76 -3.70
N ASP A 2 6.27 -7.74 -3.17
CA ASP A 2 7.12 -7.53 -1.97
C ASP A 2 8.18 -6.42 -2.09
N GLU A 3 8.78 -6.25 -3.27
CA GLU A 3 9.76 -5.19 -3.50
C GLU A 3 9.15 -3.79 -3.36
N TYR A 4 7.90 -3.60 -3.80
CA TYR A 4 7.17 -2.34 -3.65
C TYR A 4 6.99 -2.02 -2.15
N ILE A 5 6.47 -2.97 -1.39
CA ILE A 5 6.23 -2.82 0.05
C ILE A 5 7.53 -2.53 0.79
N LYS A 6 8.62 -3.24 0.44
CA LYS A 6 9.94 -3.01 1.03
C LYS A 6 10.41 -1.57 0.80
N LYS A 7 10.40 -1.08 -0.44
CA LYS A 7 10.83 0.28 -0.79
C LYS A 7 9.98 1.35 -0.11
N LEU A 8 8.67 1.09 0.02
CA LEU A 8 7.74 1.97 0.73
C LEU A 8 8.07 2.07 2.22
N LEU A 9 8.25 0.92 2.89
CA LEU A 9 8.57 0.90 4.33
C LEU A 9 9.93 1.52 4.66
N GLU A 10 10.89 1.48 3.73
CA GLU A 10 12.18 2.16 3.86
C GLU A 10 12.03 3.69 4.00
N GLN A 11 10.91 4.28 3.55
CA GLN A 11 10.64 5.71 3.72
C GLN A 11 9.94 6.04 5.05
N VAL A 12 9.36 5.04 5.73
CA VAL A 12 8.61 5.22 6.98
C VAL A 12 9.54 5.07 8.18
N ARG A 13 9.73 6.14 8.95
CA ARG A 13 10.64 6.18 10.09
C ARG A 13 10.09 5.48 11.33
N PHE A 14 8.76 5.51 11.51
CA PHE A 14 8.15 4.91 12.69
C PHE A 14 8.00 3.38 12.55
N GLN A 15 9.08 2.67 12.85
CA GLN A 15 9.20 1.22 12.67
C GLN A 15 8.11 0.40 13.38
N LYS A 16 7.54 0.90 14.49
CA LYS A 16 6.43 0.22 15.18
C LYS A 16 5.15 0.14 14.33
N ALA A 17 4.98 1.02 13.36
CA ALA A 17 3.87 0.98 12.41
C ALA A 17 4.13 0.09 11.19
N HIS A 18 5.37 -0.36 10.96
CA HIS A 18 5.73 -1.12 9.75
C HIS A 18 4.87 -2.35 9.54
N LYS A 19 4.60 -3.12 10.61
CA LYS A 19 3.77 -4.32 10.49
C LYS A 19 2.34 -3.99 10.05
N ALA A 20 1.75 -2.95 10.64
CA ALA A 20 0.39 -2.52 10.30
C ALA A 20 0.32 -2.00 8.85
N ILE A 21 1.28 -1.14 8.45
CA ILE A 21 1.37 -0.60 7.08
C ILE A 21 1.60 -1.73 6.08
N GLN A 22 2.47 -2.69 6.39
CA GLN A 22 2.71 -3.85 5.54
C GLN A 22 1.43 -4.66 5.31
N ASP A 23 0.68 -4.94 6.38
CA ASP A 23 -0.55 -5.73 6.29
C ASP A 23 -1.62 -5.01 5.48
N GLU A 24 -1.79 -3.69 5.69
CA GLU A 24 -2.76 -2.87 4.96
C GLU A 24 -2.43 -2.78 3.47
N ILE A 25 -1.18 -2.45 3.12
CA ILE A 25 -0.76 -2.34 1.72
C ILE A 25 -0.83 -3.70 1.02
N LYS A 26 -0.47 -4.78 1.71
CA LYS A 26 -0.56 -6.13 1.14
C LYS A 26 -2.02 -6.52 0.88
N ALA A 27 -2.91 -6.31 1.86
CA ALA A 27 -4.33 -6.60 1.70
C ALA A 27 -4.93 -5.79 0.54
N HIS A 28 -4.59 -4.51 0.43
CA HIS A 28 -5.07 -3.67 -0.66
C HIS A 28 -4.60 -4.13 -2.05
N ILE A 29 -3.32 -4.51 -2.19
CA ILE A 29 -2.80 -5.07 -3.45
C ILE A 29 -3.49 -6.40 -3.77
N GLU A 30 -3.71 -7.26 -2.78
CA GLU A 30 -4.42 -8.53 -2.95
C GLU A 30 -5.88 -8.31 -3.40
N GLU A 31 -6.59 -7.34 -2.83
CA GLU A 31 -7.94 -6.97 -3.27
C GLU A 31 -7.97 -6.50 -4.73
N GLN A 32 -6.99 -5.68 -5.15
CA GLN A 32 -6.87 -5.26 -6.55
C GLN A 32 -6.52 -6.42 -7.49
N ILE A 33 -5.69 -7.37 -7.04
CA ILE A 33 -5.39 -8.59 -7.81
C ILE A 33 -6.66 -9.39 -8.07
N GLU A 34 -7.45 -9.64 -7.03
CA GLU A 34 -8.69 -10.40 -7.16
C GLU A 34 -9.72 -9.68 -8.04
N ALA A 35 -9.80 -8.36 -7.96
CA ALA A 35 -10.62 -7.55 -8.87
C ALA A 35 -10.17 -7.69 -10.34
N ASN A 36 -8.86 -7.55 -10.61
CA ASN A 36 -8.31 -7.71 -11.94
C ASN A 36 -8.50 -9.14 -12.50
N ILE A 37 -8.41 -10.17 -11.66
CA ILE A 37 -8.70 -11.56 -12.05
C ILE A 37 -10.19 -11.71 -12.39
N ALA A 38 -11.09 -11.13 -11.59
CA ALA A 38 -12.53 -11.16 -11.86
C ALA A 38 -12.88 -10.47 -13.18
N ASP A 39 -12.10 -9.46 -13.59
CA ASP A 39 -12.19 -8.77 -14.88
C ASP A 39 -11.51 -9.54 -16.04
N GLY A 40 -11.01 -10.75 -15.77
CA GLY A 40 -10.52 -11.67 -16.79
C GLY A 40 -9.01 -11.65 -17.04
N MET A 41 -8.23 -10.94 -16.22
CA MET A 41 -6.78 -11.03 -16.27
C MET A 41 -6.28 -12.36 -15.69
N ASP A 42 -5.18 -12.89 -16.22
CA ASP A 42 -4.45 -13.94 -15.53
C ASP A 42 -3.76 -13.38 -14.28
N ARG A 43 -3.44 -14.24 -13.32
CA ARG A 43 -2.90 -13.83 -12.01
C ARG A 43 -1.58 -13.06 -12.09
N GLU A 44 -0.70 -13.40 -13.04
CA GLU A 44 0.59 -12.71 -13.17
C GLU A 44 0.39 -11.28 -13.70
N THR A 45 -0.48 -11.13 -14.70
CA THR A 45 -0.85 -9.81 -15.23
C THR A 45 -1.59 -8.98 -14.18
N ALA A 46 -2.52 -9.59 -13.44
CA ALA A 46 -3.26 -8.94 -12.36
C ALA A 46 -2.35 -8.42 -11.24
N GLU A 47 -1.34 -9.20 -10.82
CA GLU A 47 -0.35 -8.75 -9.84
C GLU A 47 0.48 -7.57 -10.34
N LYS A 48 0.98 -7.64 -11.58
CA LYS A 48 1.75 -6.53 -12.17
C LYS A 48 0.91 -5.27 -12.29
N GLN A 49 -0.35 -5.40 -12.67
CA GLN A 49 -1.27 -4.28 -12.81
C GLN A 49 -1.60 -3.67 -11.45
N ALA A 50 -1.97 -4.47 -10.45
CA ALA A 50 -2.25 -3.99 -9.10
C ALA A 50 -1.03 -3.25 -8.49
N VAL A 51 0.17 -3.80 -8.61
CA VAL A 51 1.39 -3.12 -8.12
C VAL A 51 1.67 -1.83 -8.89
N ARG A 52 1.38 -1.79 -10.20
CA ARG A 52 1.54 -0.58 -11.02
C ARG A 52 0.57 0.52 -10.60
N ASP A 53 -0.67 0.16 -10.27
CA ASP A 53 -1.72 1.09 -9.88
C ASP A 53 -1.45 1.73 -8.51
N MET A 54 -0.63 1.09 -7.67
CA MET A 54 -0.12 1.67 -6.43
C MET A 54 0.81 2.89 -6.62
N GLY A 55 1.39 3.09 -7.80
CA GLY A 55 2.27 4.22 -8.09
C GLY A 55 3.72 4.04 -7.62
N ASP A 56 4.40 5.15 -7.27
CA ASP A 56 5.78 5.12 -6.78
C ASP A 56 5.83 4.77 -5.27
N PRO A 57 6.46 3.65 -4.88
CA PRO A 57 6.59 3.29 -3.46
C PRO A 57 7.32 4.36 -2.63
N VAL A 58 8.20 5.15 -3.22
CA VAL A 58 8.93 6.21 -2.50
C VAL A 58 7.98 7.35 -2.13
N GLU A 59 7.20 7.86 -3.08
CA GLU A 59 6.22 8.92 -2.83
C GLU A 59 5.13 8.49 -1.86
N ALA A 60 4.62 7.25 -2.02
CA ALA A 60 3.65 6.66 -1.11
C ALA A 60 4.23 6.50 0.31
N GLY A 61 5.47 6.02 0.43
CA GLY A 61 6.15 5.87 1.71
C GLY A 61 6.42 7.19 2.43
N ILE A 62 6.82 8.25 1.71
CA ILE A 62 6.98 9.61 2.26
C ILE A 62 5.64 10.14 2.79
N SER A 63 4.56 9.92 2.04
CA SER A 63 3.21 10.33 2.44
C SER A 63 2.76 9.60 3.70
N LEU A 64 3.00 8.29 3.77
CA LEU A 64 2.69 7.48 4.96
C LEU A 64 3.53 7.88 6.16
N ASP A 65 4.82 8.19 5.99
CA ASP A 65 5.69 8.67 7.06
C ASP A 65 5.19 9.99 7.67
N ALA A 66 4.62 10.88 6.85
CA ALA A 66 4.04 12.14 7.30
C ALA A 66 2.81 11.92 8.20
N VAL A 67 1.95 10.95 7.86
CA VAL A 67 0.72 10.64 8.61
C VAL A 67 1.00 9.74 9.83
N HIS A 68 2.00 8.85 9.77
CA HIS A 68 2.34 7.89 10.82
C HIS A 68 3.47 8.35 11.76
N ARG A 69 3.83 9.63 11.73
CA ARG A 69 4.80 10.23 12.66
C ARG A 69 4.20 10.21 14.08
N PRO A 70 4.96 9.85 15.14
CA PRO A 70 4.46 9.89 16.51
C PRO A 70 4.29 11.34 16.99
N GLN A 71 3.15 11.95 16.66
CA GLN A 71 2.55 13.06 17.40
C GLN A 71 1.04 12.79 17.46
N MET A 72 0.57 12.26 18.60
CA MET A 72 -0.81 12.43 19.12
C MET A 72 -1.90 12.78 18.07
N ALA A 73 -2.17 11.91 17.10
CA ALA A 73 -3.33 12.03 16.22
C ALA A 73 -3.62 10.67 15.59
N TRP A 74 -4.35 9.82 16.33
CA TRP A 74 -5.21 8.85 15.67
C TRP A 74 -6.20 9.61 14.80
N GLY A 75 -6.18 9.33 13.51
CA GLY A 75 -7.13 9.86 12.55
C GLY A 75 -7.17 8.93 11.36
N ILE A 76 -8.05 7.93 11.43
CA ILE A 76 -8.48 7.09 10.32
C ILE A 76 -8.77 7.99 9.12
N VAL A 77 -8.03 7.84 8.02
CA VAL A 77 -8.45 8.38 6.72
C VAL A 77 -9.08 7.25 5.93
N LEU A 78 -10.36 6.99 6.21
CA LEU A 78 -11.27 6.41 5.25
C LEU A 78 -11.67 7.55 4.30
N ALA A 79 -11.13 7.56 3.08
CA ALA A 79 -11.65 8.42 2.03
C ALA A 79 -11.97 7.55 0.80
N ALA A 80 -13.26 7.24 0.71
CA ALA A 80 -13.90 6.75 -0.50
C ALA A 80 -13.77 7.79 -1.63
N ALA A 81 -13.52 7.32 -2.85
CA ALA A 81 -13.77 8.09 -4.06
C ALA A 81 -14.64 7.24 -5.01
N VAL A 82 -15.84 7.77 -5.19
CA VAL A 82 -16.95 7.48 -6.12
C VAL A 82 -16.58 6.69 -7.38
#